data_AF-A0A8B8CSI9-F1
#
_entry.id   AF-A0A8B8CSI9-F1
#
_cell.length_a   1.000
_cell.length_b   1.000
_cell.length_c   1.000
_cell.angle_alpha   90.00
_cell.angle_beta   90.00
_cell.angle_gamma   90.00
#
_symmetry.space_group_name_H-M   'P 1'
#
loop_
_entity.id
_entity.type
_entity.pdbx_description
1 polymer ?
#
loop_
_entity_poly.entity_id
_entity_poly.type
_entity_poly.pdbx_seq_one_letter_code
_entity_poly.pdbx_strand_id
1 'polypeptide(L)'
;MKLWLLGLFIALASARPKQEVPEGYDPAFPEENPGLFEGDIELQPEQESNLRNAIGDTRYLWPHGVVHWTIDSHHAAIPSHVQLFKDAMQEIMDKTMVNGKKCIDFQPRSSEAAYIQFSYGSGCHTPVGYHGRRSDVTLGTGCLRKGTVMHEILHALGFWHEQSRADRDNYVKIHFDNIQHGHERNFDKYQVGPKLDMLNEPYDYGSVMHYSAYAFAVDRRRVTIETLQPGVTIGQRVRLSDIDAKEIQIRYGCVPRPGAPVTGSVTGATSAPGVTVHHQTATPHTFPSNSAATCTFDSGLCGWTQSKTDDLDWTDGHGRTPSANTGPSVDHLGSSSGHYLYLEASSHLQKSAKLDSPSYPAGQYCFSAYFHMYGQQTGYLSFKIIQNGHPYTVRRYTGNQGNRWLHLRLGLNIHANFQFEIEGHTGSGYHSDIAIDDLSVTPGHC
;
A
#
# COMPACT_ATOMS: atom_id res chain seq x y z
N MET A 1 11.30 -48.77 63.85
CA MET A 1 11.67 -47.40 63.44
C MET A 1 12.27 -47.46 62.05
N LYS A 2 11.52 -47.11 60.99
CA LYS A 2 12.04 -46.97 59.62
C LYS A 2 12.42 -45.50 59.42
N LEU A 3 13.71 -45.23 59.26
CA LEU A 3 14.25 -43.91 58.92
C LEU A 3 13.85 -43.57 57.47
N TRP A 4 13.21 -42.43 57.27
CA TRP A 4 13.02 -41.80 55.97
C TRP A 4 14.29 -41.02 55.62
N LEU A 5 15.01 -41.44 54.58
CA LEU A 5 16.06 -40.66 53.95
C LEU A 5 15.39 -39.64 53.02
N LEU A 6 15.34 -38.38 53.46
CA LEU A 6 15.00 -37.23 52.62
C LEU A 6 16.15 -37.03 51.62
N GLY A 7 15.94 -37.41 50.36
CA GLY A 7 16.84 -37.07 49.26
C GLY A 7 16.71 -35.58 48.93
N LEU A 8 17.72 -34.79 49.29
CA LEU A 8 17.86 -33.40 48.88
C LEU A 8 18.19 -33.35 47.38
N PHE A 9 17.18 -33.15 46.53
CA PHE A 9 17.40 -32.83 45.13
C PHE A 9 17.97 -31.40 45.03
N ILE A 10 19.30 -31.29 44.95
CA ILE A 10 19.96 -30.08 44.51
C ILE A 10 19.65 -29.94 43.02
N ALA A 11 18.70 -29.05 42.69
CA ALA A 11 18.51 -28.61 41.32
C ALA A 11 19.79 -27.89 40.89
N LEU A 12 20.62 -28.59 40.12
CA LEU A 12 21.65 -27.95 39.30
C LEU A 12 20.91 -27.01 38.35
N ALA A 13 20.90 -25.72 38.67
CA ALA A 13 20.52 -24.69 37.73
C ALA A 13 21.47 -24.84 36.53
N SER A 14 20.98 -25.48 35.47
CA SER A 14 21.63 -25.43 34.17
C SER A 14 21.76 -23.95 33.84
N ALA A 15 23.00 -23.44 33.89
CA ALA A 15 23.30 -22.13 33.39
C ALA A 15 22.82 -22.13 31.93
N ARG A 16 21.81 -21.30 31.64
CA ARG A 16 21.32 -21.12 30.26
C ARG A 16 22.56 -20.85 29.40
N PRO A 17 22.72 -21.54 28.25
CA PRO A 17 23.82 -21.23 27.36
C PRO A 17 23.81 -19.72 27.11
N LYS A 18 24.96 -19.06 27.35
CA LYS A 18 25.11 -17.66 26.98
C LYS A 18 24.80 -17.60 25.49
N GLN A 19 23.73 -16.90 25.13
CA GLN A 19 23.40 -16.68 23.74
C GLN A 19 24.56 -15.93 23.10
N GLU A 20 25.23 -16.56 22.15
CA GLU A 20 26.31 -15.93 21.40
C GLU A 20 25.71 -14.78 20.61
N VAL A 21 26.12 -13.56 20.94
CA VAL A 21 25.76 -12.36 20.17
C VAL A 21 26.53 -12.45 18.86
N PRO A 22 25.86 -12.40 17.69
CA PRO A 22 26.54 -12.47 16.40
C PRO A 22 27.60 -11.37 16.26
N GLU A 23 28.73 -11.69 15.64
CA GLU A 23 29.76 -10.70 15.34
C GLU A 23 29.17 -9.59 14.46
N GLY A 24 29.35 -8.33 14.88
CA GLY A 24 28.78 -7.16 14.21
C GLY A 24 27.37 -6.73 14.67
N TYR A 25 26.75 -7.44 15.62
CA TYR A 25 25.43 -7.06 16.15
C TYR A 25 25.53 -5.81 17.04
N ASP A 26 24.71 -4.79 16.77
CA ASP A 26 24.59 -3.59 17.59
C ASP A 26 23.24 -3.58 18.35
N PRO A 27 23.24 -3.70 19.69
CA PRO A 27 22.01 -3.70 20.48
C PRO A 27 21.24 -2.37 20.44
N ALA A 28 21.83 -1.28 19.94
CA ALA A 28 21.13 -0.03 19.70
C ALA A 28 20.21 -0.09 18.47
N PHE A 29 20.48 -1.01 17.53
CA PHE A 29 19.73 -1.22 16.28
C PHE A 29 19.35 -2.70 16.14
N PRO A 30 18.42 -3.19 16.96
CA PRO A 30 18.16 -4.63 17.09
C PRO A 30 17.49 -5.26 15.85
N GLU A 31 17.01 -4.44 14.90
CA GLU A 31 16.47 -4.86 13.60
C GLU A 31 17.58 -4.98 12.52
N GLU A 32 18.82 -4.54 12.81
CA GLU A 32 19.95 -4.58 11.88
C GLU A 32 20.86 -5.79 12.13
N ASN A 33 20.29 -7.01 12.11
CA ASN A 33 21.04 -8.21 12.46
C ASN A 33 22.04 -8.61 11.35
N PRO A 34 23.31 -8.86 11.69
CA PRO A 34 24.27 -9.40 10.75
C PRO A 34 23.84 -10.76 10.21
N GLY A 35 23.95 -10.94 8.90
CA GLY A 35 23.70 -12.23 8.24
C GLY A 35 22.25 -12.53 7.89
N LEU A 36 21.28 -11.83 8.50
CA LEU A 36 19.87 -11.93 8.11
C LEU A 36 19.59 -11.15 6.82
N PHE A 37 18.58 -11.59 6.08
CA PHE A 37 18.14 -10.88 4.87
C PHE A 37 17.46 -9.60 5.29
N GLU A 38 17.83 -8.47 4.69
CA GLU A 38 17.28 -7.17 5.07
C GLU A 38 17.29 -6.94 6.60
N GLY A 39 18.29 -7.45 7.31
CA GLY A 39 18.48 -7.21 8.75
C GLY A 39 17.65 -8.07 9.70
N ASP A 40 16.40 -8.39 9.41
CA ASP A 40 15.48 -9.03 10.36
C ASP A 40 14.61 -10.13 9.73
N ILE A 41 14.89 -10.49 8.47
CA ILE A 41 14.19 -11.58 7.79
C ILE A 41 15.05 -12.86 7.83
N GLU A 42 14.50 -13.88 8.48
CA GLU A 42 15.04 -15.25 8.42
C GLU A 42 14.48 -15.97 7.18
N LEU A 43 15.25 -15.94 6.08
CA LEU A 43 14.86 -16.64 4.86
C LEU A 43 14.81 -18.15 5.08
N GLN A 44 13.71 -18.76 4.65
CA GLN A 44 13.63 -20.21 4.53
C GLN A 44 14.33 -20.67 3.23
N PRO A 45 14.86 -21.90 3.15
CA PRO A 45 15.58 -22.39 1.97
C PRO A 45 14.80 -22.24 0.65
N GLU A 46 13.48 -22.40 0.68
CA GLU A 46 12.61 -22.23 -0.48
C GLU A 46 12.49 -20.76 -0.92
N GLN A 47 12.65 -19.82 0.01
CA GLN A 47 12.63 -18.38 -0.26
C GLN A 47 13.99 -17.89 -0.78
N GLU A 48 15.11 -18.40 -0.26
CA GLU A 48 16.46 -18.08 -0.75
C GLU A 48 16.62 -18.38 -2.25
N SER A 49 16.06 -19.50 -2.69
CA SER A 49 16.10 -19.92 -4.10
C SER A 49 15.11 -19.17 -5.00
N ASN A 50 14.16 -18.40 -4.44
CA ASN A 50 13.05 -17.83 -5.19
C ASN A 50 12.42 -16.57 -4.59
N LEU A 51 13.26 -15.60 -4.20
CA LEU A 51 12.86 -14.35 -3.55
C LEU A 51 11.71 -13.62 -4.29
N ARG A 52 11.73 -13.63 -5.63
CA ARG A 52 10.68 -12.98 -6.46
C ARG A 52 9.31 -13.62 -6.30
N ASN A 53 9.25 -14.94 -6.15
CA ASN A 53 7.96 -15.62 -6.00
C ASN A 53 7.44 -15.48 -4.57
N ALA A 54 8.31 -15.42 -3.56
CA ALA A 54 7.90 -15.33 -2.15
C ALA A 54 7.07 -14.06 -1.83
N ILE A 55 7.27 -12.96 -2.56
CA ILE A 55 6.58 -11.69 -2.30
C ILE A 55 5.12 -11.69 -2.74
N GLY A 56 4.75 -12.38 -3.82
CA GLY A 56 3.36 -12.48 -4.29
C GLY A 56 2.70 -13.85 -4.09
N ASP A 57 3.39 -14.82 -3.49
CA ASP A 57 2.88 -16.17 -3.36
C ASP A 57 1.97 -16.33 -2.14
N THR A 58 0.68 -16.46 -2.42
CA THR A 58 -0.38 -16.59 -1.41
C THR A 58 -0.31 -17.91 -0.63
N ARG A 59 0.54 -18.88 -1.03
CA ARG A 59 0.73 -20.15 -0.29
C ARG A 59 1.38 -19.95 1.07
N TYR A 60 2.08 -18.83 1.26
CA TYR A 60 2.72 -18.46 2.53
C TYR A 60 1.80 -17.58 3.40
N LEU A 61 0.50 -17.49 3.11
CA LEU A 61 -0.45 -16.80 3.97
C LEU A 61 -1.02 -17.76 5.01
N TRP A 62 -1.31 -17.24 6.20
CA TRP A 62 -1.98 -18.02 7.23
C TRP A 62 -3.39 -18.42 6.77
N PRO A 63 -3.76 -19.71 6.84
CA PRO A 63 -5.06 -20.17 6.39
C PRO A 63 -6.20 -19.39 7.06
N HIS A 64 -7.06 -18.78 6.24
CA HIS A 64 -8.21 -17.97 6.68
C HIS A 64 -7.86 -16.78 7.60
N GLY A 65 -6.60 -16.31 7.60
CA GLY A 65 -6.16 -15.22 8.47
C GLY A 65 -6.11 -15.60 9.95
N VAL A 66 -6.19 -16.90 10.29
CA VAL A 66 -6.13 -17.37 11.68
C VAL A 66 -4.70 -17.67 12.07
N VAL A 67 -4.19 -16.98 13.08
CA VAL A 67 -2.81 -17.12 13.57
C VAL A 67 -2.83 -17.60 15.01
N HIS A 68 -2.42 -18.85 15.22
CA HIS A 68 -2.25 -19.40 16.57
C HIS A 68 -0.96 -18.87 17.18
N TRP A 69 -0.94 -18.57 18.47
CA TRP A 69 0.24 -18.01 19.12
C TRP A 69 0.54 -18.57 20.50
N THR A 70 1.82 -18.56 20.87
CA THR A 70 2.34 -18.82 22.22
C THR A 70 3.38 -17.77 22.60
N ILE A 71 3.68 -17.66 23.90
CA ILE A 71 4.76 -16.84 24.44
C ILE A 71 5.71 -17.78 25.18
N ASP A 72 7.01 -17.64 24.95
CA ASP A 72 8.01 -18.44 25.66
C ASP A 72 8.04 -18.16 27.17
N SER A 73 8.75 -19.00 27.91
CA SER A 73 8.80 -18.87 29.37
C SER A 73 9.52 -17.61 29.86
N HIS A 74 10.38 -16.99 29.05
CA HIS A 74 11.08 -15.76 29.42
C HIS A 74 10.13 -14.57 29.36
N HIS A 75 9.49 -14.34 28.21
CA HIS A 75 8.54 -13.25 28.06
C HIS A 75 7.27 -13.47 28.88
N ALA A 76 6.80 -14.72 29.02
CA ALA A 76 5.62 -15.03 29.82
C ALA A 76 5.82 -14.73 31.32
N ALA A 77 7.06 -14.74 31.81
CA ALA A 77 7.37 -14.38 33.19
C ALA A 77 7.28 -12.86 33.47
N ILE A 78 7.15 -12.02 32.43
CA ILE A 78 7.17 -10.57 32.54
C ILE A 78 5.81 -10.01 32.06
N PRO A 79 4.90 -9.61 32.96
CA PRO A 79 3.54 -9.22 32.60
C PRO A 79 3.43 -8.09 31.57
N SER A 80 4.36 -7.13 31.60
CA SER A 80 4.40 -6.03 30.62
C SER A 80 4.73 -6.50 29.20
N HIS A 81 5.54 -7.56 29.03
CA HIS A 81 5.81 -8.14 27.72
C HIS A 81 4.56 -8.83 27.18
N VAL A 82 3.89 -9.63 28.02
CA VAL A 82 2.64 -10.30 27.67
C VAL A 82 1.57 -9.29 27.24
N GLN A 83 1.44 -8.18 27.97
CA GLN A 83 0.49 -7.13 27.61
C GLN A 83 0.87 -6.45 26.30
N LEU A 84 2.14 -6.11 26.10
CA LEU A 84 2.62 -5.50 24.86
C LEU A 84 2.30 -6.35 23.63
N PHE A 85 2.53 -7.67 23.70
CA PHE A 85 2.27 -8.58 22.59
C PHE A 85 0.78 -8.69 22.29
N LYS A 86 -0.06 -8.73 23.35
CA LYS A 86 -1.52 -8.70 23.21
C LYS A 86 -2.01 -7.39 22.59
N ASP A 87 -1.46 -6.25 23.01
CA ASP A 87 -1.82 -4.94 22.48
C ASP A 87 -1.44 -4.80 21.00
N ALA A 88 -0.26 -5.31 20.61
CA ALA A 88 0.17 -5.34 19.21
C ALA A 88 -0.74 -6.22 18.34
N MET A 89 -1.04 -7.45 18.78
CA MET A 89 -1.98 -8.34 18.09
C MET A 89 -3.38 -7.71 18.00
N GLN A 90 -3.85 -7.06 19.07
CA GLN A 90 -5.16 -6.40 19.10
C GLN A 90 -5.24 -5.23 18.12
N GLU A 91 -4.21 -4.39 18.03
CA GLU A 91 -4.19 -3.29 17.06
C GLU A 91 -4.28 -3.79 15.61
N ILE A 92 -3.56 -4.88 15.29
CA ILE A 92 -3.64 -5.51 13.96
C ILE A 92 -5.06 -6.05 13.71
N MET A 93 -5.67 -6.76 14.67
CA MET A 93 -7.05 -7.25 14.52
C MET A 93 -8.04 -6.11 14.31
N ASP A 94 -7.93 -5.04 15.10
CA ASP A 94 -8.87 -3.91 15.07
C ASP A 94 -8.77 -3.13 13.76
N LYS A 95 -7.55 -2.81 13.33
CA LYS A 95 -7.33 -2.06 12.07
C LYS A 95 -7.64 -2.86 10.82
N THR A 96 -7.60 -4.19 10.91
CA THR A 96 -7.89 -5.06 9.77
C THR A 96 -9.34 -5.55 9.74
N MET A 97 -10.20 -5.14 10.68
CA MET A 97 -11.62 -5.50 10.63
C MET A 97 -12.32 -4.91 9.40
N VAL A 98 -13.14 -5.75 8.76
CA VAL A 98 -13.94 -5.38 7.58
C VAL A 98 -15.36 -5.87 7.79
N ASN A 99 -16.34 -4.97 7.72
CA ASN A 99 -17.77 -5.30 7.85
C ASN A 99 -18.11 -6.11 9.13
N GLY A 100 -17.48 -5.76 10.25
CA GLY A 100 -17.67 -6.44 11.54
C GLY A 100 -17.07 -7.85 11.61
N LYS A 101 -16.25 -8.25 10.62
CA LYS A 101 -15.50 -9.51 10.63
C LYS A 101 -14.01 -9.23 10.76
N LYS A 102 -13.34 -10.08 11.54
CA LYS A 102 -11.89 -10.08 11.65
C LYS A 102 -11.29 -10.56 10.33
N CYS A 103 -10.35 -9.78 9.79
CA CYS A 103 -9.54 -10.22 8.66
C CYS A 103 -8.38 -11.10 9.13
N ILE A 104 -7.70 -10.66 10.19
CA ILE A 104 -6.74 -11.45 10.94
C ILE A 104 -7.34 -11.78 12.31
N ASP A 105 -7.17 -13.01 12.77
CA ASP A 105 -7.63 -13.47 14.08
C ASP A 105 -6.51 -14.20 14.83
N PHE A 106 -5.98 -13.55 15.87
CA PHE A 106 -4.97 -14.14 16.74
C PHE A 106 -5.63 -14.96 17.84
N GLN A 107 -5.33 -16.26 17.88
CA GLN A 107 -5.90 -17.19 18.85
C GLN A 107 -4.81 -17.84 19.71
N PRO A 108 -4.98 -17.93 21.05
CA PRO A 108 -4.05 -18.70 21.87
C PRO A 108 -3.98 -20.13 21.35
N ARG A 109 -2.76 -20.64 21.15
CA ARG A 109 -2.55 -21.99 20.66
C ARG A 109 -3.07 -23.03 21.67
N SER A 110 -3.70 -24.08 21.16
CA SER A 110 -4.07 -25.28 21.90
C SER A 110 -3.14 -26.46 21.57
N SER A 111 -3.17 -26.92 20.32
CA SER A 111 -2.51 -28.14 19.82
C SER A 111 -2.07 -28.02 18.37
N GLU A 112 -2.31 -26.87 17.73
CA GLU A 112 -2.07 -26.63 16.32
C GLU A 112 -0.57 -26.77 16.01
N ALA A 113 -0.24 -27.42 14.91
CA ALA A 113 1.14 -27.65 14.50
C ALA A 113 1.83 -26.36 14.02
N ALA A 114 1.07 -25.48 13.38
CA ALA A 114 1.53 -24.19 12.87
C ALA A 114 1.05 -23.07 13.78
N TYR A 115 1.98 -22.25 14.27
CA TYR A 115 1.73 -21.14 15.18
C TYR A 115 2.94 -20.21 15.20
N ILE A 116 2.73 -18.95 15.59
CA ILE A 116 3.84 -18.05 15.93
C ILE A 116 4.21 -18.22 17.40
N GLN A 117 5.49 -18.17 17.73
CA GLN A 117 5.94 -18.12 19.12
C GLN A 117 6.76 -16.86 19.35
N PHE A 118 6.30 -16.03 20.29
CA PHE A 118 7.09 -14.91 20.79
C PHE A 118 8.24 -15.48 21.63
N SER A 119 9.44 -15.41 21.09
CA SER A 119 10.64 -16.07 21.61
C SER A 119 11.68 -15.02 22.02
N TYR A 120 12.28 -15.20 23.19
CA TYR A 120 13.39 -14.36 23.63
C TYR A 120 14.67 -14.78 22.91
N GLY A 121 15.33 -13.81 22.28
CA GLY A 121 16.59 -14.05 21.58
C GLY A 121 17.43 -12.79 21.39
N SER A 122 18.39 -12.84 20.47
CA SER A 122 19.19 -11.69 20.06
C SER A 122 18.47 -10.99 18.90
N GLY A 123 18.39 -9.66 18.95
CA GLY A 123 17.75 -8.87 17.92
C GLY A 123 16.23 -9.04 17.81
N CYS A 124 15.67 -8.39 16.80
CA CYS A 124 14.30 -8.52 16.34
C CYS A 124 14.37 -9.16 14.96
N HIS A 125 13.74 -10.32 14.79
CA HIS A 125 13.68 -10.98 13.49
C HIS A 125 12.61 -12.07 13.45
N THR A 126 12.07 -12.29 12.24
CA THR A 126 10.99 -13.25 12.00
C THR A 126 11.05 -13.82 10.57
N PRO A 127 10.82 -15.13 10.38
CA PRO A 127 10.60 -15.69 9.05
C PRO A 127 9.35 -15.12 8.37
N VAL A 128 9.41 -14.88 7.06
CA VAL A 128 8.27 -14.28 6.34
C VAL A 128 7.22 -15.33 5.98
N GLY A 129 6.04 -15.24 6.58
CA GLY A 129 4.84 -16.01 6.23
C GLY A 129 4.63 -17.36 6.94
N TYR A 130 3.68 -18.12 6.43
CA TYR A 130 3.23 -19.42 6.92
C TYR A 130 3.99 -20.59 6.28
N HIS A 131 4.53 -21.47 7.12
CA HIS A 131 5.28 -22.66 6.71
C HIS A 131 4.72 -23.98 7.26
N GLY A 132 3.49 -23.97 7.80
CA GLY A 132 2.87 -25.19 8.34
C GLY A 132 3.50 -25.73 9.63
N ARG A 133 4.37 -24.96 10.28
CA ARG A 133 5.07 -25.30 11.53
C ARG A 133 5.20 -24.09 12.45
N ARG A 134 5.79 -24.28 13.64
CA ARG A 134 6.20 -23.17 14.51
C ARG A 134 7.08 -22.19 13.71
N SER A 135 6.73 -20.90 13.79
CA SER A 135 7.58 -19.78 13.34
C SER A 135 7.91 -18.90 14.55
N ASP A 136 9.17 -18.53 14.73
CA ASP A 136 9.59 -17.72 15.87
C ASP A 136 9.53 -16.23 15.52
N VAL A 137 8.82 -15.48 16.34
CA VAL A 137 8.87 -14.01 16.40
C VAL A 137 9.90 -13.68 17.47
N THR A 138 11.15 -13.45 17.08
CA THR A 138 12.26 -13.28 18.01
C THR A 138 12.32 -11.83 18.48
N LEU A 139 12.25 -11.61 19.80
CA LEU A 139 12.19 -10.28 20.41
C LEU A 139 13.20 -10.15 21.55
N GLY A 140 14.38 -9.67 21.21
CA GLY A 140 15.47 -9.42 22.15
C GLY A 140 15.40 -8.09 22.88
N THR A 141 16.53 -7.75 23.50
CA THR A 141 16.73 -6.43 24.12
C THR A 141 16.64 -5.34 23.05
N GLY A 142 15.81 -4.33 23.27
CA GLY A 142 15.57 -3.23 22.33
C GLY A 142 14.31 -3.39 21.46
N CYS A 143 13.78 -4.61 21.33
CA CYS A 143 12.63 -4.92 20.45
C CYS A 143 11.25 -4.65 21.07
N LEU A 144 11.19 -4.36 22.38
CA LEU A 144 9.94 -4.28 23.14
C LEU A 144 9.25 -2.91 22.98
N ARG A 145 8.99 -2.53 21.74
CA ARG A 145 8.17 -1.38 21.32
C ARG A 145 6.98 -1.93 20.54
N LYS A 146 5.79 -1.35 20.72
CA LYS A 146 4.57 -1.88 20.08
C LYS A 146 4.70 -1.96 18.56
N GLY A 147 5.26 -0.92 17.92
CA GLY A 147 5.48 -0.93 16.46
C GLY A 147 6.50 -1.96 16.01
N THR A 148 7.59 -2.19 16.75
CA THR A 148 8.55 -3.27 16.44
C THR A 148 7.90 -4.65 16.58
N VAL A 149 7.09 -4.89 17.61
CA VAL A 149 6.34 -6.16 17.72
C VAL A 149 5.37 -6.33 16.55
N MET A 150 4.67 -5.27 16.13
CA MET A 150 3.80 -5.34 14.95
C MET A 150 4.57 -5.57 13.66
N HIS A 151 5.73 -4.94 13.48
CA HIS A 151 6.62 -5.15 12.34
C HIS A 151 7.00 -6.62 12.17
N GLU A 152 7.46 -7.25 13.26
CA GLU A 152 7.80 -8.68 13.27
C GLU A 152 6.58 -9.58 13.00
N ILE A 153 5.41 -9.22 13.55
CA ILE A 153 4.16 -9.93 13.24
C ILE A 153 3.80 -9.78 11.75
N LEU A 154 4.02 -8.62 11.14
CA LEU A 154 3.74 -8.40 9.71
C LEU A 154 4.65 -9.27 8.83
N HIS A 155 5.92 -9.46 9.19
CA HIS A 155 6.76 -10.49 8.57
C HIS A 155 6.13 -11.88 8.68
N ALA A 156 5.72 -12.31 9.89
CA ALA A 156 5.02 -13.59 10.05
C ALA A 156 3.73 -13.69 9.21
N LEU A 157 3.04 -12.57 8.96
CA LEU A 157 1.85 -12.51 8.10
C LEU A 157 2.16 -12.54 6.60
N GLY A 158 3.43 -12.45 6.20
CA GLY A 158 3.89 -12.56 4.82
C GLY A 158 4.23 -11.22 4.16
N PHE A 159 4.54 -10.19 4.95
CA PHE A 159 4.94 -8.86 4.46
C PHE A 159 6.45 -8.69 4.45
N TRP A 160 6.90 -7.86 3.52
CA TRP A 160 8.30 -7.53 3.27
C TRP A 160 8.50 -6.03 3.48
N HIS A 161 9.73 -5.54 3.36
CA HIS A 161 10.00 -4.14 3.62
C HIS A 161 9.51 -3.19 2.52
N GLU A 162 9.01 -2.03 2.95
CA GLU A 162 8.48 -0.99 2.06
C GLU A 162 9.58 -0.37 1.18
N GLN A 163 10.77 -0.11 1.75
CA GLN A 163 11.87 0.49 0.98
C GLN A 163 12.44 -0.43 -0.10
N SER A 164 12.09 -1.70 -0.11
CA SER A 164 12.53 -2.67 -1.12
C SER A 164 11.54 -2.81 -2.26
N ARG A 165 10.42 -2.07 -2.25
CA ARG A 165 9.48 -2.00 -3.39
C ARG A 165 10.18 -1.64 -4.70
N ALA A 166 9.67 -2.19 -5.80
CA ALA A 166 10.25 -1.95 -7.12
C ALA A 166 10.20 -0.48 -7.57
N ASP A 167 9.16 0.24 -7.14
CA ASP A 167 8.90 1.66 -7.42
C ASP A 167 9.52 2.62 -6.39
N ARG A 168 10.24 2.12 -5.37
CA ARG A 168 10.75 2.93 -4.25
C ARG A 168 11.62 4.12 -4.66
N ASP A 169 12.35 4.02 -5.78
CA ASP A 169 13.20 5.11 -6.28
C ASP A 169 12.41 6.34 -6.77
N ASN A 170 11.08 6.23 -6.93
CA ASN A 170 10.18 7.37 -7.17
C ASN A 170 9.90 8.18 -5.89
N TYR A 171 10.18 7.61 -4.72
CA TYR A 171 9.78 8.13 -3.41
C TYR A 171 10.95 8.40 -2.48
N VAL A 172 11.99 7.59 -2.56
CA VAL A 172 13.21 7.69 -1.76
C VAL A 172 14.47 7.54 -2.61
N LYS A 173 15.56 8.15 -2.18
CA LYS A 173 16.90 7.97 -2.74
C LYS A 173 17.76 7.21 -1.75
N ILE A 174 18.41 6.15 -2.22
CA ILE A 174 19.39 5.40 -1.43
C ILE A 174 20.78 6.01 -1.62
N HIS A 175 21.44 6.37 -0.52
CA HIS A 175 22.82 6.85 -0.48
C HIS A 175 23.75 5.68 -0.17
N PHE A 176 24.11 4.90 -1.21
CA PHE A 176 24.93 3.71 -1.04
C PHE A 176 26.29 3.98 -0.37
N ASP A 177 26.90 5.12 -0.63
CA ASP A 177 28.17 5.53 0.02
C ASP A 177 28.05 5.75 1.54
N ASN A 178 26.83 5.86 2.06
CA ASN A 178 26.57 6.00 3.50
C ASN A 178 26.24 4.66 4.18
N ILE A 179 26.14 3.55 3.44
CA ILE A 179 25.80 2.23 3.98
C ILE A 179 27.06 1.55 4.52
N GLN A 180 26.93 0.81 5.62
CA GLN A 180 27.98 -0.06 6.15
C GLN A 180 28.37 -1.12 5.10
N HIS A 181 29.68 -1.26 4.87
CA HIS A 181 30.19 -2.21 3.88
C HIS A 181 29.69 -3.64 4.16
N GLY A 182 29.13 -4.29 3.14
CA GLY A 182 28.56 -5.64 3.22
C GLY A 182 27.04 -5.67 3.47
N HIS A 183 26.41 -4.52 3.73
CA HIS A 183 24.97 -4.39 3.96
C HIS A 183 24.21 -3.75 2.79
N GLU A 184 24.88 -3.45 1.68
CA GLU A 184 24.27 -2.78 0.51
C GLU A 184 23.10 -3.59 -0.07
N ARG A 185 23.20 -4.92 -0.02
CA ARG A 185 22.14 -5.84 -0.48
C ARG A 185 20.83 -5.72 0.28
N ASN A 186 20.84 -5.18 1.51
CA ASN A 186 19.62 -4.95 2.30
C ASN A 186 18.75 -3.83 1.70
N PHE A 187 19.28 -3.12 0.71
CA PHE A 187 18.58 -2.07 -0.03
C PHE A 187 18.29 -2.49 -1.47
N ASP A 188 18.51 -3.75 -1.85
CA ASP A 188 18.16 -4.20 -3.20
C ASP A 188 16.65 -4.15 -3.40
N LYS A 189 16.22 -3.57 -4.52
CA LYS A 189 14.80 -3.58 -4.88
C LYS A 189 14.37 -4.97 -5.27
N TYR A 190 13.14 -5.33 -4.93
CA TYR A 190 12.49 -6.49 -5.47
C TYR A 190 12.36 -6.35 -6.99
N GLN A 191 12.83 -7.36 -7.71
CA GLN A 191 12.85 -7.33 -9.17
C GLN A 191 11.44 -7.47 -9.72
N VAL A 192 11.02 -6.51 -10.56
CA VAL A 192 9.72 -6.51 -11.24
C VAL A 192 9.58 -7.80 -12.05
N GLY A 193 8.53 -8.56 -11.75
CA GLY A 193 8.16 -9.78 -12.45
C GLY A 193 6.68 -10.07 -12.26
N PRO A 194 6.12 -11.07 -12.97
CA PRO A 194 4.68 -11.36 -12.99
C PRO A 194 4.10 -11.81 -11.63
N LYS A 195 4.94 -11.92 -10.60
CA LYS A 195 4.61 -12.39 -9.26
C LYS A 195 5.01 -11.41 -8.16
N LEU A 196 5.44 -10.19 -8.51
CA LEU A 196 5.57 -9.11 -7.54
C LEU A 196 4.17 -8.53 -7.28
N ASP A 197 3.75 -8.56 -6.02
CA ASP A 197 2.43 -8.06 -5.62
C ASP A 197 2.59 -6.78 -4.79
N MET A 198 2.55 -5.62 -5.46
CA MET A 198 2.52 -4.30 -4.78
C MET A 198 1.10 -3.94 -4.28
N LEU A 199 0.15 -4.87 -4.35
CA LEU A 199 -1.25 -4.77 -3.94
C LEU A 199 -2.03 -3.59 -4.56
N ASN A 200 -1.40 -2.88 -5.50
CA ASN A 200 -1.85 -1.63 -6.12
C ASN A 200 -2.13 -0.52 -5.09
N GLU A 201 -1.34 -0.49 -4.01
CA GLU A 201 -1.39 0.54 -2.98
C GLU A 201 -0.21 1.54 -3.16
N PRO A 202 -0.41 2.83 -2.81
CA PRO A 202 0.64 3.84 -2.92
C PRO A 202 1.82 3.52 -2.00
N TYR A 203 2.99 4.11 -2.28
CA TYR A 203 4.15 4.00 -1.40
C TYR A 203 3.88 4.66 -0.04
N ASP A 204 4.12 3.92 1.03
CA ASP A 204 3.80 4.32 2.38
C ASP A 204 5.04 4.68 3.21
N TYR A 205 5.40 5.96 3.20
CA TYR A 205 6.45 6.49 4.08
C TYR A 205 6.17 6.23 5.57
N GLY A 206 4.90 6.12 5.95
CA GLY A 206 4.45 5.86 7.32
C GLY A 206 4.40 4.38 7.70
N SER A 207 4.72 3.48 6.77
CA SER A 207 4.65 2.03 7.00
C SER A 207 5.52 1.62 8.17
N VAL A 208 5.00 0.74 9.02
CA VAL A 208 5.80 0.09 10.06
C VAL A 208 6.86 -0.85 9.47
N MET A 209 6.70 -1.24 8.19
CA MET A 209 7.64 -2.03 7.39
C MET A 209 8.66 -1.17 6.63
N HIS A 210 8.68 0.15 6.81
CA HIS A 210 9.71 1.00 6.23
C HIS A 210 10.92 1.09 7.15
N TYR A 211 12.13 0.97 6.60
CA TYR A 211 13.37 1.31 7.30
C TYR A 211 13.42 2.76 7.77
N SER A 212 14.22 3.00 8.81
CA SER A 212 14.58 4.36 9.19
C SER A 212 15.51 5.02 8.16
N ALA A 213 15.54 6.36 8.18
CA ALA A 213 16.44 7.13 7.31
C ALA A 213 17.93 6.82 7.53
N TYR A 214 18.29 6.21 8.66
CA TYR A 214 19.67 5.92 9.07
C TYR A 214 19.98 4.42 9.11
N ALA A 215 19.12 3.57 8.54
CA ALA A 215 19.29 2.12 8.56
C ALA A 215 20.65 1.73 7.96
N PHE A 216 21.41 0.88 8.64
CA PHE A 216 22.75 0.42 8.24
C PHE A 216 23.74 1.55 7.90
N ALA A 217 23.58 2.74 8.48
CA ALA A 217 24.48 3.85 8.17
C ALA A 217 25.87 3.64 8.78
N VAL A 218 26.92 3.92 8.01
CA VAL A 218 28.31 3.94 8.49
C VAL A 218 28.54 5.07 9.50
N ASP A 219 27.80 6.18 9.36
CA ASP A 219 27.72 7.29 10.30
C ASP A 219 26.25 7.64 10.54
N ARG A 220 25.74 7.41 11.75
CA ARG A 220 24.33 7.64 12.14
C ARG A 220 23.88 9.11 12.09
N ARG A 221 24.75 10.03 11.66
CA ARG A 221 24.41 11.44 11.35
C ARG A 221 24.12 11.66 9.86
N ARG A 222 24.39 10.66 9.01
CA ARG A 222 24.17 10.69 7.57
C ARG A 222 23.08 9.70 7.22
N VAL A 223 22.09 10.15 6.45
CA VAL A 223 21.00 9.28 6.01
C VAL A 223 21.48 8.29 4.95
N THR A 224 21.03 7.04 5.04
CA THR A 224 21.13 6.05 3.97
C THR A 224 19.90 6.10 3.07
N ILE A 225 18.75 6.51 3.61
CA ILE A 225 17.50 6.70 2.87
C ILE A 225 17.05 8.15 2.99
N GLU A 226 17.01 8.87 1.88
CA GLU A 226 16.49 10.23 1.78
C GLU A 226 15.09 10.21 1.15
N THR A 227 14.11 10.84 1.80
CA THR A 227 12.78 11.02 1.20
C THR A 227 12.83 12.10 0.12
N LEU A 228 12.30 11.80 -1.07
CA LEU A 228 12.21 12.79 -2.16
C LEU A 228 11.12 13.83 -1.90
N GLN A 229 10.15 13.50 -1.04
CA GLN A 229 9.14 14.43 -0.57
C GLN A 229 9.64 15.22 0.65
N PRO A 230 9.77 16.56 0.57
CA PRO A 230 10.26 17.37 1.67
C PRO A 230 9.36 17.25 2.92
N GLY A 231 10.00 17.13 4.09
CA GLY A 231 9.31 17.12 5.38
C GLY A 231 8.64 15.80 5.77
N VAL A 232 8.76 14.75 4.95
CA VAL A 232 8.26 13.41 5.27
C VAL A 232 9.30 12.61 6.03
N THR A 233 8.88 11.95 7.10
CA THR A 233 9.70 11.06 7.92
C THR A 233 9.37 9.58 7.63
N ILE A 234 10.36 8.72 7.84
CA ILE A 234 10.28 7.27 7.61
C ILE A 234 10.86 6.49 8.80
N GLY A 235 10.47 5.22 8.95
CA GLY A 235 10.97 4.33 10.01
C GLY A 235 10.31 4.51 11.36
N GLN A 236 9.02 4.88 11.38
CA GLN A 236 8.27 4.93 12.63
C GLN A 236 8.08 3.51 13.21
N ARG A 237 8.13 3.39 14.54
CA ARG A 237 7.90 2.14 15.29
C ARG A 237 6.83 2.34 16.37
N VAL A 238 5.75 3.03 16.01
CA VAL A 238 4.69 3.43 16.93
C VAL A 238 3.40 2.63 16.68
N ARG A 239 2.95 2.58 15.43
CA ARG A 239 1.63 2.05 15.06
C ARG A 239 1.64 1.42 13.68
N LEU A 240 0.61 0.64 13.37
CA LEU A 240 0.32 0.22 12.01
C LEU A 240 -0.18 1.45 11.21
N SER A 241 0.32 1.67 10.00
CA SER A 241 -0.26 2.68 9.11
C SER A 241 -1.65 2.25 8.61
N ASP A 242 -2.36 3.14 7.93
CA ASP A 242 -3.64 2.76 7.32
C ASP A 242 -3.44 1.98 6.02
N ILE A 243 -2.31 2.18 5.33
CA ILE A 243 -1.94 1.42 4.13
C ILE A 243 -1.47 0.03 4.52
N ASP A 244 -0.63 -0.12 5.57
CA ASP A 244 -0.25 -1.43 6.12
C ASP A 244 -1.50 -2.29 6.42
N ALA A 245 -2.50 -1.70 7.08
CA ALA A 245 -3.76 -2.38 7.39
C ALA A 245 -4.54 -2.77 6.13
N LYS A 246 -4.57 -1.88 5.13
CA LYS A 246 -5.25 -2.11 3.86
C LYS A 246 -4.58 -3.23 3.06
N GLU A 247 -3.25 -3.25 3.03
CA GLU A 247 -2.47 -4.29 2.38
C GLU A 247 -2.71 -5.66 3.02
N ILE A 248 -2.79 -5.74 4.35
CA ILE A 248 -3.21 -6.96 5.06
C ILE A 248 -4.61 -7.39 4.60
N GLN A 249 -5.58 -6.47 4.58
CA GLN A 249 -6.94 -6.78 4.16
C GLN A 249 -7.01 -7.32 2.72
N ILE A 250 -6.25 -6.73 1.80
CA ILE A 250 -6.21 -7.15 0.40
C ILE A 250 -5.57 -8.54 0.30
N ARG A 251 -4.41 -8.71 0.93
CA ARG A 251 -3.60 -9.92 0.81
C ARG A 251 -4.31 -11.14 1.39
N TYR A 252 -5.06 -10.96 2.47
CA TYR A 252 -5.89 -12.01 3.09
C TYR A 252 -7.30 -12.14 2.48
N GLY A 253 -7.60 -11.40 1.40
CA GLY A 253 -8.87 -11.52 0.67
C GLY A 253 -10.08 -10.97 1.41
N CYS A 254 -9.87 -10.15 2.44
CA CYS A 254 -10.90 -9.54 3.25
C CYS A 254 -11.54 -8.34 2.55
N VAL A 255 -10.75 -7.65 1.73
CA VAL A 255 -11.22 -6.67 0.75
C VAL A 255 -10.72 -7.08 -0.64
N PRO A 256 -11.50 -6.83 -1.70
CA PRO A 256 -11.03 -7.05 -3.05
C PRO A 256 -9.76 -6.24 -3.31
N ARG A 257 -8.81 -6.86 -4.01
CA ARG A 257 -7.65 -6.15 -4.54
C ARG A 257 -8.12 -5.08 -5.52
N PRO A 258 -7.61 -3.84 -5.43
CA PRO A 258 -7.92 -2.80 -6.40
C PRO A 258 -7.59 -3.32 -7.82
N GLY A 259 -8.59 -3.34 -8.70
CA GLY A 259 -8.44 -3.80 -10.08
C GLY A 259 -8.54 -5.31 -10.35
N ALA A 260 -8.81 -6.18 -9.36
CA ALA A 260 -8.99 -7.62 -9.62
C ALA A 260 -10.34 -7.94 -10.30
N PRO A 261 -10.39 -8.83 -11.32
CA PRO A 261 -11.64 -9.28 -11.92
C PRO A 261 -12.48 -10.10 -10.92
N VAL A 262 -13.78 -9.80 -10.82
CA VAL A 262 -14.70 -10.53 -9.95
C VAL A 262 -15.01 -11.90 -10.57
N THR A 263 -14.31 -12.96 -10.16
CA THR A 263 -14.70 -14.35 -10.49
C THR A 263 -15.62 -14.89 -9.41
N GLY A 264 -16.93 -14.68 -9.57
CA GLY A 264 -17.95 -15.29 -8.73
C GLY A 264 -18.27 -16.71 -9.18
N SER A 265 -17.74 -17.71 -8.47
CA SER A 265 -18.26 -19.08 -8.52
C SER A 265 -19.51 -19.16 -7.66
N VAL A 266 -20.69 -19.15 -8.27
CA VAL A 266 -21.96 -19.47 -7.60
C VAL A 266 -22.60 -20.64 -8.34
N THR A 267 -22.46 -21.85 -7.78
CA THR A 267 -23.32 -22.99 -8.12
C THR A 267 -24.59 -22.93 -7.29
N GLY A 268 -25.72 -23.27 -7.93
CA GLY A 268 -27.12 -23.14 -7.46
C GLY A 268 -27.43 -23.80 -6.11
N ALA A 269 -28.60 -23.66 -5.53
CA ALA A 269 -29.97 -23.52 -6.01
C ALA A 269 -30.77 -22.77 -4.91
N THR A 270 -31.92 -22.13 -5.14
CA THR A 270 -33.22 -22.78 -5.36
C THR A 270 -34.25 -21.74 -5.81
N SER A 271 -35.11 -22.16 -6.73
CA SER A 271 -36.31 -21.45 -7.19
C SER A 271 -37.50 -21.69 -6.25
N ALA A 272 -38.26 -20.63 -5.94
CA ALA A 272 -39.71 -20.69 -5.76
C ALA A 272 -40.34 -19.30 -6.04
N PRO A 273 -41.57 -19.23 -6.58
CA PRO A 273 -42.06 -18.04 -7.28
C PRO A 273 -43.15 -17.26 -6.53
N GLY A 274 -43.26 -15.98 -6.88
CA GLY A 274 -44.54 -15.30 -7.02
C GLY A 274 -44.92 -14.32 -5.92
N VAL A 275 -44.66 -13.03 -6.16
CA VAL A 275 -45.61 -11.94 -5.90
C VAL A 275 -45.39 -10.85 -6.96
N THR A 276 -46.39 -10.64 -7.82
CA THR A 276 -46.52 -9.50 -8.73
C THR A 276 -47.02 -8.28 -7.97
N VAL A 277 -46.29 -7.17 -8.01
CA VAL A 277 -46.84 -5.83 -7.77
C VAL A 277 -46.50 -4.96 -8.97
N HIS A 278 -47.55 -4.47 -9.63
CA HIS A 278 -47.48 -3.46 -10.68
C HIS A 278 -47.10 -2.09 -10.09
N HIS A 279 -45.99 -1.52 -10.57
CA HIS A 279 -45.85 -0.07 -10.64
C HIS A 279 -45.27 0.34 -11.99
N GLN A 280 -45.88 1.36 -12.57
CA GLN A 280 -45.62 1.85 -13.92
C GLN A 280 -44.22 2.48 -14.02
N THR A 281 -43.47 1.98 -15.00
CA THR A 281 -42.53 2.69 -15.88
C THR A 281 -41.93 4.01 -15.39
N ALA A 282 -40.78 3.91 -14.73
CA ALA A 282 -39.64 4.75 -15.07
C ALA A 282 -38.58 3.81 -15.63
N THR A 283 -38.15 4.02 -16.87
CA THR A 283 -37.01 3.30 -17.47
C THR A 283 -35.77 3.59 -16.61
N PRO A 284 -35.19 2.61 -15.90
CA PRO A 284 -33.83 2.76 -15.45
C PRO A 284 -33.00 2.67 -16.72
N HIS A 285 -32.32 3.77 -17.08
CA HIS A 285 -31.16 3.66 -17.92
C HIS A 285 -30.24 2.65 -17.25
N THR A 286 -30.14 1.48 -17.87
CA THR A 286 -29.28 0.38 -17.48
C THR A 286 -27.88 0.94 -17.33
N PHE A 287 -27.38 0.96 -16.09
CA PHE A 287 -25.95 1.04 -15.87
C PHE A 287 -25.30 -0.07 -16.70
N PRO A 288 -24.35 0.25 -17.59
CA PRO A 288 -23.57 -0.79 -18.23
C PRO A 288 -22.84 -1.55 -17.13
N SER A 289 -23.10 -2.86 -17.14
CA SER A 289 -22.55 -3.85 -16.23
C SER A 289 -21.04 -3.71 -16.07
N ASN A 290 -20.62 -3.50 -14.81
CA ASN A 290 -19.39 -4.00 -14.18
C ASN A 290 -18.18 -4.24 -15.10
N SER A 291 -17.43 -3.16 -15.34
CA SER A 291 -15.99 -3.14 -15.56
C SER A 291 -15.46 -1.92 -14.81
N ALA A 292 -14.28 -2.00 -14.19
CA ALA A 292 -13.73 -0.94 -13.36
C ALA A 292 -13.85 0.43 -14.08
N ALA A 293 -14.50 1.41 -13.45
CA ALA A 293 -14.80 2.70 -14.06
C ALA A 293 -13.57 3.62 -14.08
N THR A 294 -12.42 3.08 -14.48
CA THR A 294 -11.20 3.82 -14.77
C THR A 294 -11.10 4.04 -16.27
N CYS A 295 -10.86 5.28 -16.69
CA CYS A 295 -10.64 5.66 -18.07
C CYS A 295 -9.18 6.02 -18.29
N THR A 296 -8.45 5.09 -18.92
CA THR A 296 -7.03 5.21 -19.31
C THR A 296 -6.88 5.81 -20.71
N PHE A 297 -7.99 6.14 -21.37
CA PHE A 297 -8.05 6.66 -22.75
C PHE A 297 -7.51 5.74 -23.87
N ASP A 298 -6.89 4.60 -23.56
CA ASP A 298 -6.36 3.61 -24.54
C ASP A 298 -7.42 3.05 -25.50
N SER A 299 -8.70 3.18 -25.17
CA SER A 299 -9.82 2.72 -25.99
C SER A 299 -10.90 3.79 -26.16
N GLY A 300 -10.50 5.07 -26.09
CA GLY A 300 -11.37 6.23 -26.22
C GLY A 300 -11.85 6.81 -24.88
N LEU A 301 -12.87 7.67 -24.92
CA LEU A 301 -13.25 8.51 -23.77
C LEU A 301 -14.04 7.80 -22.65
N CYS A 302 -14.26 6.49 -22.74
CA CYS A 302 -14.92 5.69 -21.69
C CYS A 302 -16.27 6.27 -21.15
N GLY A 303 -17.04 6.93 -22.00
CA GLY A 303 -18.31 7.56 -21.63
C GLY A 303 -18.19 9.00 -21.12
N TRP A 304 -16.99 9.52 -20.94
CA TRP A 304 -16.75 10.97 -20.83
C TRP A 304 -17.04 11.64 -22.18
N THR A 305 -17.47 12.89 -22.12
CA THR A 305 -17.83 13.69 -23.29
C THR A 305 -17.08 15.00 -23.29
N GLN A 306 -16.55 15.39 -24.45
CA GLN A 306 -16.05 16.73 -24.66
C GLN A 306 -17.22 17.71 -24.60
N SER A 307 -17.08 18.77 -23.80
CA SER A 307 -18.10 19.80 -23.71
C SER A 307 -18.25 20.55 -25.04
N LYS A 308 -19.31 21.35 -25.15
CA LYS A 308 -19.52 22.30 -26.27
C LYS A 308 -19.65 23.73 -25.78
N THR A 309 -19.31 23.97 -24.51
CA THR A 309 -19.45 25.24 -23.79
C THR A 309 -18.10 25.85 -23.44
N ASP A 310 -17.05 25.37 -24.10
CA ASP A 310 -15.64 25.70 -23.96
C ASP A 310 -15.07 26.17 -25.30
N ASP A 311 -13.78 26.54 -25.31
CA ASP A 311 -13.13 27.07 -26.50
C ASP A 311 -12.59 25.97 -27.44
N LEU A 312 -12.20 24.81 -26.88
CA LEU A 312 -11.62 23.68 -27.61
C LEU A 312 -11.84 22.35 -26.87
N ASP A 313 -11.69 21.23 -27.60
CA ASP A 313 -11.80 19.88 -27.06
C ASP A 313 -10.42 19.37 -26.55
N TRP A 314 -10.40 18.52 -25.52
CA TRP A 314 -9.18 17.80 -25.12
C TRP A 314 -8.66 16.92 -26.27
N THR A 315 -7.35 16.85 -26.47
CA THR A 315 -6.76 16.07 -27.56
C THR A 315 -6.32 14.69 -27.05
N ASP A 316 -6.72 13.63 -27.74
CA ASP A 316 -6.18 12.28 -27.53
C ASP A 316 -4.76 12.18 -28.09
N GLY A 317 -3.82 11.69 -27.29
CA GLY A 317 -2.43 11.55 -27.69
C GLY A 317 -1.70 10.44 -26.95
N HIS A 318 -0.52 10.10 -27.46
CA HIS A 318 0.41 9.14 -26.85
C HIS A 318 1.85 9.65 -27.01
N GLY A 319 2.76 9.16 -26.19
CA GLY A 319 4.16 9.60 -26.24
C GLY A 319 4.32 11.07 -25.84
N ARG A 320 5.14 11.83 -26.57
CA ARG A 320 5.40 13.25 -26.25
C ARG A 320 4.38 14.16 -26.92
N THR A 321 3.91 15.17 -26.19
CA THR A 321 3.12 16.26 -26.81
C THR A 321 3.94 16.99 -27.89
N PRO A 322 3.29 17.56 -28.91
CA PRO A 322 3.96 18.32 -29.98
C PRO A 322 4.88 19.43 -29.47
N SER A 323 4.56 20.06 -28.34
CA SER A 323 5.38 21.12 -27.78
C SER A 323 6.60 20.61 -27.00
N ALA A 324 7.77 21.18 -27.31
CA ALA A 324 9.00 20.82 -26.60
C ALA A 324 9.08 21.49 -25.22
N ASN A 325 9.71 20.80 -24.26
CA ASN A 325 9.92 21.25 -22.88
C ASN A 325 8.61 21.63 -22.13
N THR A 326 7.52 20.93 -22.44
CA THR A 326 6.22 20.99 -21.78
C THR A 326 5.52 19.65 -22.01
N GLY A 327 4.47 19.37 -21.22
CA GLY A 327 3.69 18.13 -21.34
C GLY A 327 4.46 16.86 -20.96
N PRO A 328 3.77 15.71 -20.87
CA PRO A 328 4.39 14.44 -20.59
C PRO A 328 5.13 13.86 -21.82
N SER A 329 6.11 12.99 -21.57
CA SER A 329 6.85 12.25 -22.63
C SER A 329 6.28 10.87 -22.95
N VAL A 330 5.46 10.34 -22.04
CA VAL A 330 4.84 9.01 -22.02
C VAL A 330 3.54 9.13 -21.21
N ASP A 331 2.61 8.17 -21.36
CA ASP A 331 1.42 8.07 -20.52
C ASP A 331 1.76 7.96 -19.02
N HIS A 332 0.75 7.91 -18.15
CA HIS A 332 0.99 7.78 -16.72
C HIS A 332 1.77 6.50 -16.37
N LEU A 333 1.55 5.40 -17.09
CA LEU A 333 2.20 4.10 -16.84
C LEU A 333 3.62 3.97 -17.43
N GLY A 334 4.14 5.01 -18.08
CA GLY A 334 5.50 5.06 -18.63
C GLY A 334 5.64 4.49 -20.04
N SER A 335 4.53 4.19 -20.71
CA SER A 335 4.41 3.73 -22.09
C SER A 335 4.37 4.92 -23.06
N SER A 336 5.23 4.87 -24.09
CA SER A 336 5.14 5.82 -25.22
C SER A 336 3.98 5.53 -26.17
N SER A 337 3.29 4.40 -25.99
CA SER A 337 2.14 3.97 -26.79
C SER A 337 0.82 4.00 -26.03
N GLY A 338 0.84 4.22 -24.72
CA GLY A 338 -0.38 4.43 -23.93
C GLY A 338 -0.96 5.81 -24.22
N HIS A 339 -2.28 5.88 -24.18
CA HIS A 339 -3.01 7.11 -24.49
C HIS A 339 -3.26 7.95 -23.23
N TYR A 340 -3.35 9.24 -23.43
CA TYR A 340 -3.80 10.20 -22.42
C TYR A 340 -4.48 11.38 -23.13
N LEU A 341 -5.22 12.19 -22.40
CA LEU A 341 -5.76 13.44 -22.93
C LEU A 341 -4.86 14.61 -22.58
N TYR A 342 -4.67 15.54 -23.52
CA TYR A 342 -3.87 16.74 -23.29
C TYR A 342 -4.43 17.98 -23.98
N LEU A 343 -3.98 19.13 -23.50
CA LEU A 343 -4.17 20.44 -24.12
C LEU A 343 -2.86 20.90 -24.72
N GLU A 344 -2.87 21.19 -26.02
CA GLU A 344 -1.71 21.65 -26.75
C GLU A 344 -1.67 23.18 -26.79
N ALA A 345 -0.69 23.78 -26.10
CA ALA A 345 -0.63 25.22 -25.94
C ALA A 345 -0.16 25.97 -27.20
N SER A 346 0.66 25.35 -28.06
CA SER A 346 1.32 26.04 -29.19
C SER A 346 0.39 26.71 -30.20
N SER A 347 -0.84 26.24 -30.33
CA SER A 347 -1.86 26.75 -31.25
C SER A 347 -3.08 27.36 -30.55
N HIS A 348 -3.20 27.22 -29.23
CA HIS A 348 -4.40 27.59 -28.47
C HIS A 348 -4.03 28.21 -27.12
N LEU A 349 -3.67 29.49 -27.12
CA LEU A 349 -3.31 30.24 -25.92
C LEU A 349 -4.53 30.81 -25.20
N GLN A 350 -4.55 30.72 -23.85
CA GLN A 350 -5.64 31.21 -23.01
C GLN A 350 -7.02 30.68 -23.41
N LYS A 351 -7.09 29.38 -23.68
CA LYS A 351 -8.30 28.69 -24.10
C LYS A 351 -8.67 27.61 -23.09
N SER A 352 -9.96 27.44 -22.84
CA SER A 352 -10.48 26.38 -21.98
C SER A 352 -10.93 25.16 -22.79
N ALA A 353 -10.75 23.99 -22.19
CA ALA A 353 -11.35 22.73 -22.59
C ALA A 353 -11.97 22.03 -21.38
N LYS A 354 -13.13 21.42 -21.56
CA LYS A 354 -13.92 20.78 -20.51
C LYS A 354 -14.26 19.36 -20.91
N LEU A 355 -14.01 18.44 -19.99
CA LEU A 355 -14.40 17.04 -20.11
C LEU A 355 -15.43 16.71 -19.04
N ASP A 356 -16.61 16.31 -19.50
CA ASP A 356 -17.78 16.05 -18.65
C ASP A 356 -17.98 14.54 -18.48
N SER A 357 -18.21 14.10 -17.25
CA SER A 357 -18.54 12.71 -16.96
C SER A 357 -20.01 12.39 -17.28
N PRO A 358 -20.40 11.11 -17.30
CA PRO A 358 -21.80 10.72 -17.11
C PRO A 358 -22.40 11.30 -15.82
N SER A 359 -23.74 11.35 -15.73
CA SER A 359 -24.40 11.77 -14.49
C SER A 359 -24.37 10.67 -13.43
N TYR A 360 -24.02 11.06 -12.22
CA TYR A 360 -24.01 10.22 -11.02
C TYR A 360 -25.13 10.62 -10.07
N PRO A 361 -25.80 9.65 -9.41
CA PRO A 361 -26.79 9.96 -8.39
C PRO A 361 -26.15 10.53 -7.12
N ALA A 362 -26.96 11.16 -6.27
CA ALA A 362 -26.55 11.56 -4.92
C ALA A 362 -25.91 10.36 -4.18
N GLY A 363 -24.82 10.62 -3.47
CA GLY A 363 -24.08 9.60 -2.76
C GLY A 363 -22.68 10.05 -2.37
N GLN A 364 -21.95 9.13 -1.77
CA GLN A 364 -20.55 9.30 -1.46
C GLN A 364 -19.69 8.69 -2.56
N TYR A 365 -18.65 9.40 -2.98
CA TYR A 365 -17.79 9.01 -4.08
C TYR A 365 -16.32 9.33 -3.80
N CYS A 366 -15.45 8.49 -4.33
CA CYS A 366 -14.04 8.77 -4.51
C CYS A 366 -13.77 9.00 -6.00
N PHE A 367 -13.36 10.22 -6.33
CA PHE A 367 -12.84 10.56 -7.65
C PHE A 367 -11.33 10.60 -7.62
N SER A 368 -10.68 10.00 -8.61
CA SER A 368 -9.24 10.12 -8.81
C SER A 368 -8.90 10.41 -10.26
N ALA A 369 -7.74 11.03 -10.45
CA ALA A 369 -7.19 11.33 -11.78
C ALA A 369 -5.67 11.47 -11.67
N TYR A 370 -4.96 11.07 -12.70
CA TYR A 370 -3.57 11.48 -12.89
C TYR A 370 -3.53 12.71 -13.79
N PHE A 371 -2.65 13.65 -13.50
CA PHE A 371 -2.49 14.86 -14.29
C PHE A 371 -1.03 15.28 -14.38
N HIS A 372 -0.67 15.94 -15.48
CA HIS A 372 0.66 16.49 -15.73
C HIS A 372 0.53 17.96 -16.11
N MET A 373 1.33 18.81 -15.47
CA MET A 373 1.32 20.26 -15.69
C MET A 373 2.76 20.77 -15.62
N TYR A 374 3.40 20.93 -16.78
CA TYR A 374 4.81 21.31 -16.85
C TYR A 374 5.04 22.41 -17.87
N GLY A 375 5.60 23.54 -17.41
CA GLY A 375 5.92 24.68 -18.28
C GLY A 375 5.85 26.03 -17.57
N GLN A 376 6.67 27.00 -18.00
CA GLN A 376 6.77 28.30 -17.31
C GLN A 376 5.49 29.14 -17.41
N GLN A 377 4.65 28.85 -18.39
CA GLN A 377 3.43 29.61 -18.68
C GLN A 377 2.20 28.72 -18.55
N THR A 378 2.30 27.59 -17.84
CA THR A 378 1.18 26.67 -17.63
C THR A 378 0.01 27.42 -17.01
N GLY A 379 -1.19 27.26 -17.58
CA GLY A 379 -2.43 27.84 -17.07
C GLY A 379 -2.95 27.11 -15.83
N TYR A 380 -4.18 26.61 -15.85
CA TYR A 380 -4.76 25.92 -14.70
C TYR A 380 -5.52 24.66 -15.09
N LEU A 381 -5.66 23.75 -14.14
CA LEU A 381 -6.49 22.55 -14.21
C LEU A 381 -7.46 22.55 -13.03
N SER A 382 -8.76 22.47 -13.30
CA SER A 382 -9.82 22.48 -12.29
C SER A 382 -10.63 21.19 -12.36
N PHE A 383 -10.85 20.60 -11.20
CA PHE A 383 -11.75 19.47 -10.99
C PHE A 383 -12.98 20.01 -10.28
N LYS A 384 -14.13 19.88 -10.93
CA LYS A 384 -15.40 20.46 -10.50
C LYS A 384 -16.48 19.40 -10.43
N ILE A 385 -17.57 19.75 -9.76
CA ILE A 385 -18.84 19.06 -9.86
C ILE A 385 -19.89 20.00 -10.47
N ILE A 386 -20.79 19.48 -11.29
CA ILE A 386 -21.95 20.22 -11.81
C ILE A 386 -23.19 19.70 -11.09
N GLN A 387 -23.93 20.59 -10.42
CA GLN A 387 -25.21 20.28 -9.79
C GLN A 387 -26.26 21.28 -10.26
N ASN A 388 -27.42 20.79 -10.73
CA ASN A 388 -28.49 21.64 -11.26
C ASN A 388 -28.02 22.63 -12.35
N GLY A 389 -27.05 22.21 -13.18
CA GLY A 389 -26.48 23.06 -14.24
C GLY A 389 -25.47 24.10 -13.75
N HIS A 390 -25.15 24.15 -12.45
CA HIS A 390 -24.16 25.07 -11.89
C HIS A 390 -22.85 24.33 -11.55
N PRO A 391 -21.69 24.82 -12.03
CA PRO A 391 -20.39 24.23 -11.72
C PRO A 391 -19.85 24.74 -10.37
N TYR A 392 -19.28 23.83 -9.58
CA TYR A 392 -18.63 24.08 -8.30
C TYR A 392 -17.21 23.50 -8.32
N THR A 393 -16.20 24.35 -8.18
CA THR A 393 -14.80 23.91 -8.16
C THR A 393 -14.48 23.21 -6.84
N VAL A 394 -14.04 21.95 -6.93
CA VAL A 394 -13.58 21.16 -5.77
C VAL A 394 -12.09 21.35 -5.56
N ARG A 395 -11.30 21.27 -6.64
CA ARG A 395 -9.84 21.42 -6.61
C ARG A 395 -9.36 22.15 -7.85
N ARG A 396 -8.37 23.03 -7.69
CA ARG A 396 -7.68 23.70 -8.79
C ARG A 396 -6.16 23.67 -8.58
N TYR A 397 -5.42 23.38 -9.65
CA TYR A 397 -3.97 23.51 -9.76
C TYR A 397 -3.67 24.62 -10.77
N THR A 398 -2.66 25.45 -10.50
CA THR A 398 -2.31 26.60 -11.34
C THR A 398 -0.79 26.66 -11.52
N GLY A 399 -0.33 26.95 -12.74
CA GLY A 399 1.09 27.05 -13.05
C GLY A 399 1.77 25.68 -13.11
N ASN A 400 3.09 25.74 -13.26
CA ASN A 400 3.96 24.56 -13.29
C ASN A 400 3.83 23.71 -12.02
N GLN A 401 3.51 22.43 -12.15
CA GLN A 401 3.49 21.44 -11.07
C GLN A 401 4.68 20.46 -11.14
N GLY A 402 5.58 20.67 -12.10
CA GLY A 402 6.77 19.84 -12.34
C GLY A 402 6.59 18.85 -13.48
N ASN A 403 7.70 18.37 -14.02
CA ASN A 403 7.69 17.39 -15.12
C ASN A 403 7.47 15.97 -14.60
N ARG A 404 6.27 15.69 -14.10
CA ARG A 404 5.84 14.36 -13.64
C ARG A 404 4.32 14.26 -13.61
N TRP A 405 3.82 13.04 -13.73
CA TRP A 405 2.42 12.75 -13.44
C TRP A 405 2.16 12.87 -11.93
N LEU A 406 1.04 13.51 -11.58
CA LEU A 406 0.60 13.76 -10.21
C LEU A 406 -0.77 13.12 -10.00
N HIS A 407 -0.95 12.46 -8.86
CA HIS A 407 -2.21 11.82 -8.53
C HIS A 407 -3.10 12.76 -7.72
N LEU A 408 -4.31 13.01 -8.22
CA LEU A 408 -5.40 13.65 -7.49
C LEU A 408 -6.34 12.58 -6.93
N ARG A 409 -6.74 12.74 -5.66
CA ARG A 409 -7.81 11.97 -5.03
C ARG A 409 -8.77 12.89 -4.28
N LEU A 410 -10.07 12.80 -4.57
CA LEU A 410 -11.13 13.65 -4.07
C LEU A 410 -12.25 12.80 -3.45
N GLY A 411 -12.38 12.84 -2.12
CA GLY A 411 -13.52 12.27 -1.41
C GLY A 411 -14.67 13.26 -1.39
N LEU A 412 -15.83 12.87 -1.90
CA LEU A 412 -17.01 13.71 -2.03
C LEU A 412 -18.23 13.06 -1.40
N ASN A 413 -19.03 13.84 -0.70
CA ASN A 413 -20.34 13.43 -0.21
C ASN A 413 -21.37 14.41 -0.77
N ILE A 414 -22.16 13.94 -1.75
CA ILE A 414 -23.01 14.79 -2.59
C ILE A 414 -24.47 14.39 -2.39
N HIS A 415 -25.34 15.38 -2.13
CA HIS A 415 -26.74 15.13 -1.75
C HIS A 415 -27.76 15.28 -2.90
N ALA A 416 -27.29 15.50 -4.13
CA ALA A 416 -28.13 15.56 -5.33
C ALA A 416 -27.37 14.96 -6.53
N ASN A 417 -28.09 14.65 -7.61
CA ASN A 417 -27.45 14.17 -8.84
C ASN A 417 -26.44 15.21 -9.34
N PHE A 418 -25.32 14.73 -9.87
CA PHE A 418 -24.21 15.58 -10.29
C PHE A 418 -23.43 14.97 -11.45
N GLN A 419 -22.54 15.75 -12.04
CA GLN A 419 -21.50 15.30 -12.98
C GLN A 419 -20.14 15.80 -12.47
N PHE A 420 -19.06 15.11 -12.80
CA PHE A 420 -17.72 15.65 -12.72
C PHE A 420 -17.40 16.43 -14.00
N GLU A 421 -16.76 17.59 -13.86
CA GLU A 421 -16.21 18.37 -14.96
C GLU A 421 -14.71 18.59 -14.70
N ILE A 422 -13.89 18.25 -15.68
CA ILE A 422 -12.45 18.57 -15.68
C ILE A 422 -12.21 19.69 -16.68
N GLU A 423 -11.89 20.87 -16.16
CA GLU A 423 -11.59 22.05 -16.96
C GLU A 423 -10.09 22.31 -16.97
N GLY A 424 -9.45 22.15 -18.12
CA GLY A 424 -8.09 22.63 -18.36
C GLY A 424 -8.14 23.97 -19.10
N HIS A 425 -7.24 24.87 -18.74
CA HIS A 425 -7.09 26.17 -19.39
C HIS A 425 -5.61 26.38 -19.70
N THR A 426 -5.28 26.52 -20.98
CA THR A 426 -3.91 26.82 -21.41
C THR A 426 -3.51 28.23 -20.97
N GLY A 427 -2.25 28.46 -20.64
CA GLY A 427 -1.77 29.78 -20.25
C GLY A 427 -1.36 30.63 -21.44
N SER A 428 -0.50 31.62 -21.18
CA SER A 428 -0.21 32.70 -22.13
C SER A 428 0.91 32.42 -23.13
N GLY A 429 1.50 31.22 -23.12
CA GLY A 429 2.53 30.88 -24.09
C GLY A 429 2.79 29.39 -24.27
N TYR A 430 3.77 29.10 -25.12
CA TYR A 430 4.06 27.78 -25.70
C TYR A 430 4.29 26.67 -24.66
N HIS A 431 4.89 26.99 -23.51
CA HIS A 431 5.17 26.00 -22.47
C HIS A 431 3.98 25.90 -21.49
N SER A 432 2.85 25.35 -21.96
CA SER A 432 1.62 25.28 -21.17
C SER A 432 0.76 24.04 -21.43
N ASP A 433 1.35 22.93 -21.85
CA ASP A 433 0.59 21.71 -22.02
C ASP A 433 0.14 21.17 -20.67
N ILE A 434 -1.10 20.69 -20.64
CA ILE A 434 -1.73 20.08 -19.47
C ILE A 434 -2.26 18.74 -19.94
N ALA A 435 -1.93 17.66 -19.23
CA ALA A 435 -2.43 16.33 -19.54
C ALA A 435 -3.18 15.72 -18.36
N ILE A 436 -4.12 14.83 -18.66
CA ILE A 436 -4.87 14.02 -17.71
C ILE A 436 -4.90 12.58 -18.19
N ASP A 437 -4.89 11.65 -17.24
CA ASP A 437 -4.87 10.22 -17.50
C ASP A 437 -5.55 9.48 -16.33
N ASP A 438 -5.93 8.22 -16.55
CA ASP A 438 -6.42 7.30 -15.52
C ASP A 438 -7.54 7.87 -14.63
N LEU A 439 -8.57 8.45 -15.25
CA LEU A 439 -9.72 9.03 -14.52
C LEU A 439 -10.56 7.91 -13.89
N SER A 440 -10.88 8.00 -12.60
CA SER A 440 -11.72 7.01 -11.94
C SER A 440 -12.79 7.66 -11.05
N VAL A 441 -14.01 7.14 -11.13
CA VAL A 441 -15.12 7.50 -10.23
C VAL A 441 -15.63 6.23 -9.59
N THR A 442 -15.51 6.13 -8.27
CA THR A 442 -15.99 4.97 -7.51
C THR A 442 -16.95 5.41 -6.40
N PRO A 443 -18.08 4.70 -6.17
CA PRO A 443 -18.90 4.95 -5.00
C PRO A 443 -18.15 4.60 -3.70
N GLY A 444 -18.33 5.41 -2.66
CA GLY A 444 -17.75 5.21 -1.34
C GLY A 444 -16.68 6.23 -0.95
N HIS A 445 -15.98 5.94 0.14
CA HIS A 445 -14.89 6.78 0.63
C HIS A 445 -13.64 6.67 -0.24
N CYS A 446 -12.90 7.80 -0.34
CA CYS A 446 -11.46 7.73 -0.52
C CYS A 446 -10.83 7.36 0.84
#